data_AF-A0A919UMV8-F1
#
_entry.id   AF-A0A919UMV8-F1
#
_cell.length_a   1.000
_cell.length_b   1.000
_cell.length_c   1.000
_cell.angle_alpha   90.00
_cell.angle_beta   90.00
_cell.angle_gamma   90.00
#
_symmetry.space_group_name_H-M   'P 1'
#
loop_
_entity.id
_entity.type
_entity.pdbx_description
1 polymer ?
#
loop_
_entity_poly.entity_id
_entity_poly.type
_entity_poly.pdbx_seq_one_letter_code
_entity_poly.pdbx_strand_id
1 'polypeptide(L)'
;MLLRHTLPALLACATLTLLPAAGAQASPADTVDTKVTVGPAVKAPVSKKAVPFCESHKCIALTFDDGPSANTTKLLATLKKYKAKATFFVMGSQVKKHPVLTKNIAKGGHEVGNHTWSHPWLTDLSSGEIYKEINETQKVIKKATGKTPTLFRAPGGLTDEDVNAVAAKLKLIQIPGTVSTKDYVKDYRNVEFLTTAALEVAGPGEVILMHETVKETVDSMPKVLATLQKQGYFFVTVSKLLEGQKLVPGESYPQRSVDEVDDGDELSGPGGEV
;
A
#
# COMPACT_ATOMS: atom_id res chain seq x y z
N MET A 1 -31.54 57.83 28.47
CA MET A 1 -30.60 58.26 29.52
C MET A 1 -29.27 57.57 29.22
N LEU A 2 -28.24 58.19 28.60
CA LEU A 2 -27.32 59.24 29.13
C LEU A 2 -26.82 58.81 30.53
N LEU A 3 -25.55 58.46 30.79
CA LEU A 3 -24.27 59.21 30.74
C LEU A 3 -23.09 58.20 30.54
N ARG A 4 -22.08 58.37 29.67
CA ARG A 4 -20.83 59.18 29.74
C ARG A 4 -20.01 59.07 31.04
N HIS A 5 -18.78 58.53 30.97
CA HIS A 5 -17.52 58.97 31.63
C HIS A 5 -16.33 58.11 31.11
N THR A 6 -15.49 58.62 30.19
CA THR A 6 -14.13 59.22 30.33
C THR A 6 -12.95 58.25 30.53
N LEU A 7 -12.02 58.30 29.57
CA LEU A 7 -10.67 57.68 29.52
C LEU A 7 -9.71 58.22 30.61
N PRO A 8 -8.57 57.55 30.81
CA PRO A 8 -7.33 58.17 30.33
C PRO A 8 -6.46 57.24 29.45
N ALA A 9 -5.77 57.87 28.52
CA ALA A 9 -4.75 57.30 27.65
C ALA A 9 -3.46 57.01 28.44
N LEU A 10 -2.81 55.87 28.16
CA LEU A 10 -1.38 55.70 28.41
C LEU A 10 -0.65 55.55 27.08
N LEU A 11 0.24 56.51 26.87
CA LEU A 11 1.22 56.61 25.81
C LEU A 11 2.42 55.72 26.19
N ALA A 12 2.74 54.71 25.39
CA ALA A 12 3.99 53.96 25.52
C ALA A 12 4.84 54.21 24.27
N CYS A 13 5.85 55.06 24.44
CA CYS A 13 6.88 55.37 23.48
C CYS A 13 8.03 54.36 23.70
N ALA A 14 8.40 53.58 22.69
CA ALA A 14 9.64 52.79 22.71
C ALA A 14 10.30 52.85 21.34
N THR A 15 11.56 53.25 21.38
CA THR A 15 12.41 53.80 20.33
C THR A 15 12.87 52.78 19.30
N LEU A 16 12.76 53.14 18.02
CA LEU A 16 13.38 52.48 16.88
C LEU A 16 14.84 52.96 16.74
N THR A 17 15.82 52.09 17.03
CA THR A 17 17.23 52.39 16.76
C THR A 17 17.56 52.07 15.30
N LEU A 18 17.77 53.11 14.49
CA LEU A 18 18.42 53.02 13.18
C LEU A 18 19.93 52.77 13.36
N LEU A 19 20.48 51.80 12.63
CA LEU A 19 21.92 51.71 12.38
C LEU A 19 22.28 52.56 11.15
N PRO A 20 23.45 53.25 11.14
CA PRO A 20 23.89 54.05 10.02
C PRO A 20 24.50 53.17 8.91
N ALA A 21 24.14 53.49 7.67
CA ALA A 21 24.85 53.05 6.48
C ALA A 21 26.10 53.91 6.29
N ALA A 22 27.29 53.31 6.36
CA ALA A 22 28.54 53.94 5.97
C ALA A 22 29.04 53.28 4.69
N GLY A 23 29.13 54.08 3.63
CA GLY A 23 29.75 53.71 2.37
C GLY A 23 31.26 53.53 2.53
N ALA A 24 31.82 52.60 1.77
CA ALA A 24 33.24 52.49 1.54
C ALA A 24 33.49 52.48 0.02
N GLN A 25 34.39 53.39 -0.37
CA GLN A 25 34.81 53.70 -1.73
C GLN A 25 35.51 52.52 -2.42
N ALA A 26 35.39 52.48 -3.74
CA ALA A 26 36.18 51.63 -4.62
C ALA A 26 37.53 52.27 -4.97
N SER A 27 38.59 51.45 -5.05
CA SER A 27 39.77 51.55 -5.94
C SER A 27 40.87 50.55 -5.49
N PRO A 28 41.85 50.19 -6.35
CA PRO A 28 41.78 49.69 -7.72
C PRO A 28 42.23 48.21 -7.80
N ALA A 29 42.16 47.65 -9.01
CA ALA A 29 42.50 46.27 -9.34
C ALA A 29 44.00 45.95 -9.18
N ASP A 30 44.29 44.85 -8.48
CA ASP A 30 45.55 44.09 -8.61
C ASP A 30 45.25 42.75 -9.27
N THR A 31 45.74 42.58 -10.49
CA THR A 31 45.69 41.34 -11.26
C THR A 31 46.70 40.35 -10.69
N VAL A 32 46.22 39.27 -10.06
CA VAL A 32 47.03 38.09 -9.74
C VAL A 32 46.67 36.97 -10.72
N ASP A 33 47.61 36.71 -11.63
CA ASP A 33 47.58 35.65 -12.61
C ASP A 33 47.88 34.31 -11.92
N THR A 34 46.88 33.70 -11.28
CA THR A 34 47.00 32.34 -10.72
C THR A 34 46.54 31.30 -11.73
N LYS A 35 47.52 30.68 -12.38
CA LYS A 35 47.38 29.47 -13.20
C LYS A 35 46.83 28.32 -12.33
N VAL A 36 45.52 28.07 -12.42
CA VAL A 36 44.87 26.94 -11.75
C VAL A 36 45.26 25.65 -12.46
N THR A 37 46.17 24.88 -11.86
CA THR A 37 46.44 23.49 -12.25
C THR A 37 45.26 22.62 -11.82
N VAL A 38 44.48 22.14 -12.81
CA VAL A 38 43.43 21.15 -12.62
C VAL A 38 44.09 19.80 -12.30
N GLY A 39 44.01 19.38 -11.03
CA GLY A 39 44.36 18.02 -10.63
C GLY A 39 43.37 16.99 -11.20
N PRO A 40 43.76 15.71 -11.34
CA PRO A 40 42.91 14.71 -11.95
C PRO A 40 41.63 14.51 -11.13
N ALA A 41 40.48 14.48 -11.81
CA ALA A 41 39.18 14.26 -11.22
C ALA A 41 39.17 12.96 -10.40
N VAL A 42 38.99 13.08 -9.09
CA VAL A 42 38.72 11.95 -8.21
C VAL A 42 37.35 11.40 -8.62
N LYS A 43 37.32 10.19 -9.20
CA LYS A 43 36.07 9.50 -9.51
C LYS A 43 35.26 9.35 -8.22
N ALA A 44 34.08 9.96 -8.18
CA ALA A 44 33.14 9.79 -7.09
C ALA A 44 32.87 8.29 -6.88
N PRO A 45 32.80 7.81 -5.63
CA PRO A 45 32.53 6.41 -5.36
C PRO A 45 31.16 6.06 -5.95
N VAL A 46 31.13 5.00 -6.77
CA VAL A 46 29.92 4.44 -7.34
C VAL A 46 29.02 4.03 -6.18
N SER A 47 27.89 4.73 -6.02
CA SER A 47 26.87 4.41 -5.01
C SER A 47 26.45 2.95 -5.18
N LYS A 48 26.81 2.08 -4.21
CA LYS A 48 26.26 0.72 -4.14
C LYS A 48 24.75 0.83 -4.02
N LYS A 49 24.01 0.20 -4.94
CA LYS A 49 22.54 0.16 -4.92
C LYS A 49 22.10 -0.35 -3.54
N ALA A 50 21.23 0.38 -2.85
CA ALA A 50 20.74 -0.04 -1.54
C ALA A 50 20.01 -1.38 -1.65
N VAL A 51 20.36 -2.33 -0.78
CA VAL A 51 19.71 -3.64 -0.68
C VAL A 51 18.27 -3.42 -0.18
N PRO A 52 17.24 -3.97 -0.84
CA PRO A 52 15.86 -3.90 -0.37
C PRO A 52 15.71 -4.38 1.08
N PHE A 53 14.85 -3.71 1.85
CA PHE A 53 14.71 -3.97 3.29
C PHE A 53 14.35 -5.43 3.61
N CYS A 54 13.45 -6.01 2.81
CA CYS A 54 12.94 -7.37 3.01
C CYS A 54 13.91 -8.48 2.61
N GLU A 55 15.04 -8.16 1.95
CA GLU A 55 16.11 -9.14 1.73
C GLU A 55 16.91 -9.45 3.01
N SER A 56 16.84 -8.57 4.01
CA SER A 56 17.59 -8.69 5.27
C SER A 56 16.69 -8.78 6.52
N HIS A 57 15.37 -8.70 6.35
CA HIS A 57 14.40 -8.71 7.44
C HIS A 57 13.25 -9.66 7.13
N LYS A 58 12.68 -10.28 8.16
CA LYS A 58 11.50 -11.17 8.02
C LYS A 58 10.25 -10.34 7.68
N CYS A 59 10.09 -9.97 6.43
CA CYS A 59 8.89 -9.28 5.96
C CYS A 59 7.76 -10.27 5.65
N ILE A 60 6.53 -9.85 5.90
CA ILE A 60 5.32 -10.57 5.51
C ILE A 60 4.27 -9.58 5.03
N ALA A 61 3.53 -9.93 3.98
CA ALA A 61 2.43 -9.13 3.46
C ALA A 61 1.08 -9.75 3.85
N LEU A 62 0.35 -9.06 4.72
CA LEU A 62 -1.04 -9.39 5.01
C LEU A 62 -1.93 -8.75 3.93
N THR A 63 -2.75 -9.55 3.27
CA THR A 63 -3.66 -9.09 2.22
C THR A 63 -5.11 -9.38 2.55
N PHE A 64 -6.01 -8.45 2.21
CA PHE A 64 -7.43 -8.53 2.52
C PHE A 64 -8.27 -8.21 1.30
N ASP A 65 -9.18 -9.11 0.96
CA ASP A 65 -10.00 -9.02 -0.25
C ASP A 65 -11.45 -8.59 0.06
N ASP A 66 -12.22 -8.36 -1.02
CA ASP A 66 -13.65 -8.05 -1.10
C ASP A 66 -14.14 -6.73 -0.48
N GLY A 67 -13.28 -6.06 0.27
CA GLY A 67 -13.61 -4.80 0.93
C GLY A 67 -13.77 -3.60 -0.01
N PRO A 68 -14.01 -2.40 0.55
CA PRO A 68 -14.19 -2.13 1.99
C PRO A 68 -15.53 -2.64 2.52
N SER A 69 -15.55 -3.04 3.79
CA SER A 69 -16.71 -3.60 4.49
C SER A 69 -17.03 -2.83 5.79
N ALA A 70 -18.06 -3.28 6.52
CA ALA A 70 -18.35 -2.76 7.86
C ALA A 70 -17.19 -3.01 8.87
N ASN A 71 -16.35 -4.01 8.63
CA ASN A 71 -15.24 -4.36 9.52
C ASN A 71 -13.97 -3.54 9.26
N THR A 72 -13.84 -2.87 8.11
CA THR A 72 -12.62 -2.16 7.70
C THR A 72 -12.14 -1.17 8.74
N THR A 73 -13.04 -0.40 9.35
CA THR A 73 -12.65 0.59 10.38
C THR A 73 -11.99 -0.08 11.58
N LYS A 74 -12.50 -1.23 12.02
CA LYS A 74 -11.92 -2.00 13.12
C LYS A 74 -10.55 -2.56 12.73
N LEU A 75 -10.43 -3.12 11.53
CA LEU A 75 -9.17 -3.65 11.02
C LEU A 75 -8.09 -2.57 10.94
N LEU A 76 -8.40 -1.39 10.38
CA LEU A 76 -7.48 -0.26 10.32
C LEU A 76 -7.00 0.21 11.70
N ALA A 77 -7.90 0.24 12.70
CA ALA A 77 -7.53 0.58 14.07
C ALA A 77 -6.56 -0.46 14.67
N THR A 78 -6.82 -1.75 14.44
CA THR A 78 -5.93 -2.84 14.83
C THR A 78 -4.56 -2.70 14.16
N LEU A 79 -4.50 -2.59 12.82
CA LEU A 79 -3.24 -2.47 12.10
C LEU A 79 -2.42 -1.24 12.57
N LYS A 80 -3.08 -0.11 12.82
CA LYS A 80 -2.45 1.09 13.38
C LYS A 80 -1.82 0.83 14.76
N LYS A 81 -2.52 0.13 15.66
CA LYS A 81 -2.02 -0.21 17.01
C LYS A 81 -0.72 -1.01 16.95
N TYR A 82 -0.60 -1.92 15.99
CA TYR A 82 0.59 -2.76 15.80
C TYR A 82 1.62 -2.16 14.83
N LYS A 83 1.39 -0.93 14.34
CA LYS A 83 2.22 -0.28 13.31
C LYS A 83 2.39 -1.14 12.05
N ALA A 84 1.41 -1.98 11.75
CA ALA A 84 1.42 -2.90 10.63
C ALA A 84 0.90 -2.23 9.36
N LYS A 85 1.52 -2.53 8.21
CA LYS A 85 0.97 -2.23 6.89
C LYS A 85 0.39 -3.50 6.27
N ALA A 86 -0.54 -3.30 5.35
CA ALA A 86 -1.28 -4.36 4.68
C ALA A 86 -1.68 -3.89 3.28
N THR A 87 -2.12 -4.81 2.44
CA THR A 87 -2.63 -4.55 1.10
C THR A 87 -4.09 -4.96 1.01
N PHE A 88 -4.96 -4.08 0.52
CA PHE A 88 -6.38 -4.35 0.40
C PHE A 88 -6.74 -4.45 -1.08
N PHE A 89 -7.16 -5.62 -1.56
CA PHE A 89 -7.69 -5.77 -2.91
C PHE A 89 -9.20 -5.53 -2.86
N VAL A 90 -9.61 -4.35 -3.30
CA VAL A 90 -10.99 -3.88 -3.11
C VAL A 90 -11.82 -4.04 -4.38
N MET A 91 -13.10 -4.38 -4.20
CA MET A 91 -14.07 -4.43 -5.28
C MET A 91 -14.52 -3.02 -5.66
N GLY A 92 -14.60 -2.71 -6.95
CA GLY A 92 -15.03 -1.40 -7.44
C GLY A 92 -16.44 -1.01 -6.98
N SER A 93 -17.37 -1.98 -6.95
CA SER A 93 -18.72 -1.78 -6.42
C SER A 93 -18.73 -1.37 -4.94
N GLN A 94 -17.85 -1.94 -4.11
CA GLN A 94 -17.71 -1.58 -2.69
C GLN A 94 -17.01 -0.23 -2.50
N VAL A 95 -16.00 0.09 -3.31
CA VAL A 95 -15.38 1.42 -3.32
C VAL A 95 -16.39 2.51 -3.68
N LYS A 96 -17.30 2.24 -4.63
CA LYS A 96 -18.38 3.18 -5.00
C LYS A 96 -19.34 3.42 -3.83
N LYS A 97 -19.68 2.39 -3.06
CA LYS A 97 -20.54 2.49 -1.85
C LYS A 97 -19.81 3.15 -0.68
N HIS A 98 -18.50 2.89 -0.52
CA HIS A 98 -17.70 3.28 0.64
C HIS A 98 -16.42 4.07 0.26
N PRO A 99 -16.52 5.19 -0.47
CA PRO A 99 -15.34 5.91 -0.98
C PRO A 99 -14.51 6.52 0.17
N VAL A 100 -15.16 6.94 1.26
CA VAL A 100 -14.47 7.49 2.44
C VAL A 100 -13.65 6.42 3.16
N LEU A 101 -14.17 5.19 3.28
CA LEU A 101 -13.40 4.09 3.87
C LEU A 101 -12.18 3.74 3.00
N THR A 102 -12.36 3.63 1.69
CA THR A 102 -11.24 3.42 0.75
C THR A 102 -10.16 4.49 0.89
N LYS A 103 -10.56 5.76 1.00
CA LYS A 103 -9.64 6.88 1.26
C LYS A 103 -8.91 6.72 2.60
N ASN A 104 -9.57 6.23 3.64
CA ASN A 104 -8.96 6.01 4.95
C ASN A 104 -7.95 4.86 4.93
N ILE A 105 -8.19 3.79 4.17
CA ILE A 105 -7.22 2.72 3.92
C ILE A 105 -5.93 3.33 3.35
N ALA A 106 -6.04 4.08 2.25
CA ALA A 106 -4.89 4.71 1.60
C ALA A 106 -4.18 5.74 2.51
N LYS A 107 -4.93 6.58 3.25
CA LYS A 107 -4.38 7.55 4.21
C LYS A 107 -3.66 6.89 5.39
N GLY A 108 -4.07 5.68 5.77
CA GLY A 108 -3.38 4.86 6.77
C GLY A 108 -2.00 4.38 6.32
N GLY A 109 -1.63 4.60 5.05
CA GLY A 109 -0.41 4.10 4.45
C GLY A 109 -0.49 2.62 4.07
N HIS A 110 -1.70 2.06 3.99
CA HIS A 110 -1.95 0.76 3.41
C HIS A 110 -1.96 0.86 1.88
N GLU A 111 -1.68 -0.25 1.21
CA GLU A 111 -1.76 -0.35 -0.24
C GLU A 111 -3.18 -0.74 -0.65
N VAL A 112 -3.67 -0.16 -1.75
CA VAL A 112 -5.00 -0.48 -2.31
C VAL A 112 -4.79 -1.07 -3.69
N GLY A 113 -5.09 -2.36 -3.83
CA GLY A 113 -5.11 -3.12 -5.07
C GLY A 113 -6.51 -3.21 -5.67
N ASN A 114 -6.58 -3.71 -6.90
CA ASN A 114 -7.82 -3.92 -7.65
C ASN A 114 -8.30 -5.36 -7.51
N HIS A 115 -9.59 -5.57 -7.20
CA HIS A 115 -10.22 -6.89 -7.14
C HIS A 115 -11.48 -6.99 -8.01
N THR A 116 -11.41 -6.48 -9.24
CA THR A 116 -12.55 -6.37 -10.19
C THR A 116 -13.67 -5.49 -9.69
N TRP A 117 -14.75 -5.36 -10.45
CA TRP A 117 -15.89 -4.52 -10.09
C TRP A 117 -16.90 -5.30 -9.24
N SER A 118 -17.24 -6.50 -9.68
CA SER A 118 -18.32 -7.34 -9.14
C SER A 118 -17.91 -8.77 -8.77
N HIS A 119 -16.62 -9.07 -8.79
CA HIS A 119 -16.09 -10.39 -8.44
C HIS A 119 -16.56 -11.57 -9.35
N PRO A 120 -16.64 -11.41 -10.69
CA PRO A 120 -16.87 -12.55 -11.58
C PRO A 120 -15.60 -13.38 -11.76
N TRP A 121 -15.75 -14.65 -12.14
CA TRP A 121 -14.64 -15.41 -12.70
C TRP A 121 -14.26 -14.83 -14.06
N LEU A 122 -13.05 -14.28 -14.16
CA LEU A 122 -12.64 -13.55 -15.36
C LEU A 122 -12.37 -14.46 -16.55
N THR A 123 -12.02 -15.73 -16.31
CA THR A 123 -11.80 -16.76 -17.33
C THR A 123 -13.06 -17.15 -18.09
N ASP A 124 -14.23 -16.76 -17.57
CA ASP A 124 -15.53 -17.01 -18.21
C ASP A 124 -16.02 -15.81 -19.03
N LEU A 125 -15.24 -14.72 -19.06
CA LEU A 125 -15.61 -13.46 -19.68
C LEU A 125 -14.82 -13.20 -20.96
N SER A 126 -15.38 -12.38 -21.85
CA SER A 126 -14.61 -11.86 -22.98
C SER A 126 -13.56 -10.84 -22.50
N SER A 127 -12.45 -10.70 -23.25
CA SER A 127 -11.46 -9.64 -23.07
C SER A 127 -12.04 -8.23 -22.84
N GLY A 128 -13.16 -7.88 -23.49
CA GLY A 128 -13.83 -6.59 -23.31
C GLY A 128 -14.52 -6.45 -21.95
N GLU A 129 -15.12 -7.52 -21.46
CA GLU A 129 -15.75 -7.59 -20.14
C GLU A 129 -14.72 -7.59 -19.02
N ILE A 130 -13.63 -8.37 -19.17
CA ILE A 130 -12.48 -8.35 -18.26
C ILE A 130 -11.93 -6.92 -18.15
N TYR A 131 -11.70 -6.25 -19.29
CA TYR A 131 -11.23 -4.86 -19.30
C TYR A 131 -12.18 -3.93 -18.54
N LYS A 132 -13.50 -4.09 -18.71
CA LYS A 132 -14.50 -3.27 -18.03
C LYS A 132 -14.46 -3.49 -16.51
N GLU A 133 -14.45 -4.74 -16.06
CA GLU A 133 -14.36 -5.11 -14.63
C GLU A 133 -13.15 -4.45 -13.97
N ILE A 134 -11.98 -4.55 -14.58
CA ILE A 134 -10.74 -4.03 -13.98
C ILE A 134 -10.66 -2.50 -14.12
N ASN A 135 -10.96 -1.95 -15.29
CA ASN A 135 -10.77 -0.51 -15.56
C ASN A 135 -11.79 0.38 -14.82
N GLU A 136 -13.05 -0.04 -14.66
CA GLU A 136 -14.00 0.73 -13.85
C GLU A 136 -13.58 0.76 -12.37
N THR A 137 -13.02 -0.34 -11.87
CA THR A 137 -12.44 -0.39 -10.52
C THR A 137 -11.22 0.52 -10.39
N GLN A 138 -10.31 0.56 -11.37
CA GLN A 138 -9.19 1.52 -11.41
C GLN A 138 -9.68 2.96 -11.24
N LYS A 139 -10.75 3.34 -11.97
CA LYS A 139 -11.31 4.70 -11.94
C LYS A 139 -11.86 5.08 -10.58
N VAL A 140 -12.67 4.21 -9.95
CA VAL A 140 -13.27 4.53 -8.65
C VAL A 140 -12.24 4.55 -7.52
N ILE A 141 -11.24 3.67 -7.56
CA ILE A 141 -10.13 3.71 -6.59
C ILE A 141 -9.32 5.00 -6.75
N LYS A 142 -8.97 5.38 -7.99
CA LYS A 142 -8.28 6.65 -8.25
C LYS A 142 -9.07 7.85 -7.76
N LYS A 143 -10.39 7.86 -7.99
CA LYS A 143 -11.27 8.92 -7.51
C LYS A 143 -11.30 9.01 -5.99
N ALA A 144 -11.34 7.88 -5.28
CA ALA A 144 -11.39 7.85 -3.82
C ALA A 144 -10.06 8.20 -3.15
N THR A 145 -8.94 7.71 -3.71
CA THR A 145 -7.62 7.73 -3.06
C THR A 145 -6.63 8.73 -3.67
N GLY A 146 -6.89 9.19 -4.89
CA GLY A 146 -5.93 9.95 -5.70
C GLY A 146 -4.84 9.09 -6.37
N LYS A 147 -4.84 7.77 -6.15
CA LYS A 147 -3.84 6.84 -6.68
C LYS A 147 -4.50 5.78 -7.56
N THR A 148 -3.90 5.52 -8.71
CA THR A 148 -4.29 4.40 -9.56
C THR A 148 -3.56 3.14 -9.06
N PRO A 149 -4.27 2.03 -8.78
CA PRO A 149 -3.61 0.78 -8.39
C PRO A 149 -2.64 0.28 -9.45
N THR A 150 -1.56 -0.36 -8.99
CA THR A 150 -0.58 -1.10 -9.81
C THR A 150 -0.63 -2.60 -9.54
N LEU A 151 -1.36 -3.02 -8.50
CA LEU A 151 -1.59 -4.41 -8.15
C LEU A 151 -3.03 -4.79 -8.44
N PHE A 152 -3.21 -6.01 -8.92
CA PHE A 152 -4.50 -6.63 -9.20
C PHE A 152 -4.50 -8.06 -8.67
N ARG A 153 -5.65 -8.53 -8.20
CA ARG A 153 -5.89 -9.93 -7.86
C ARG A 153 -7.17 -10.36 -8.56
N ALA A 154 -7.09 -11.41 -9.36
CA ALA A 154 -8.26 -12.00 -9.98
C ALA A 154 -9.08 -12.78 -8.92
N PRO A 155 -10.43 -12.66 -8.93
CA PRO A 155 -11.32 -13.56 -8.20
C PRO A 155 -10.97 -15.03 -8.46
N GLY A 156 -10.95 -15.85 -7.43
CA GLY A 156 -10.53 -17.26 -7.55
C GLY A 156 -9.01 -17.46 -7.62
N GLY A 157 -8.22 -16.40 -7.82
CA GLY A 157 -6.84 -16.51 -8.30
C GLY A 157 -6.75 -17.03 -9.74
N LEU A 158 -7.88 -17.15 -10.44
CA LEU A 158 -7.99 -17.73 -11.77
C LEU A 158 -7.57 -16.70 -12.83
N THR A 159 -6.63 -17.09 -13.69
CA THR A 159 -6.10 -16.24 -14.77
C THR A 159 -5.82 -17.07 -16.01
N ASP A 160 -5.94 -16.44 -17.18
CA ASP A 160 -5.58 -16.99 -18.49
C ASP A 160 -4.87 -15.92 -19.33
N GLU A 161 -4.61 -16.21 -20.62
CA GLU A 161 -3.93 -15.28 -21.52
C GLU A 161 -4.68 -13.96 -21.70
N ASP A 162 -6.02 -13.98 -21.71
CA ASP A 162 -6.87 -12.80 -21.87
C ASP A 162 -6.79 -11.91 -20.61
N VAL A 163 -6.87 -12.50 -19.42
CA VAL A 163 -6.68 -11.79 -18.15
C VAL A 163 -5.27 -11.19 -18.08
N ASN A 164 -4.24 -11.95 -18.44
CA ASN A 164 -2.85 -11.49 -18.47
C ASN A 164 -2.69 -10.28 -19.41
N ALA A 165 -3.25 -10.35 -20.61
CA ALA A 165 -3.18 -9.29 -21.62
C ALA A 165 -3.89 -8.01 -21.17
N VAL A 166 -5.07 -8.14 -20.54
CA VAL A 166 -5.81 -6.99 -20.00
C VAL A 166 -5.06 -6.36 -18.82
N ALA A 167 -4.53 -7.18 -17.89
CA ALA A 167 -3.73 -6.69 -16.78
C ALA A 167 -2.48 -5.93 -17.28
N ALA A 168 -1.77 -6.48 -18.27
CA ALA A 168 -0.62 -5.82 -18.91
C ALA A 168 -1.01 -4.47 -19.53
N LYS A 169 -2.10 -4.44 -20.30
CA LYS A 169 -2.64 -3.21 -20.93
C LYS A 169 -2.96 -2.13 -19.90
N LEU A 170 -3.44 -2.52 -18.72
CA LEU A 170 -3.76 -1.63 -17.60
C LEU A 170 -2.56 -1.36 -16.68
N LYS A 171 -1.37 -1.86 -17.01
CA LYS A 171 -0.12 -1.70 -16.25
C LYS A 171 -0.21 -2.27 -14.83
N LEU A 172 -0.93 -3.37 -14.68
CA LEU A 172 -1.13 -4.09 -13.43
C LEU A 172 -0.27 -5.35 -13.42
N ILE A 173 0.32 -5.65 -12.27
CA ILE A 173 0.80 -7.02 -11.98
C ILE A 173 -0.25 -7.78 -11.19
N GLN A 174 -0.21 -9.10 -11.29
CA GLN A 174 -1.16 -9.98 -10.61
C GLN A 174 -0.57 -10.52 -9.32
N ILE A 175 -1.37 -10.57 -8.26
CA ILE A 175 -0.95 -11.03 -6.93
C ILE A 175 -1.95 -12.07 -6.43
N PRO A 176 -1.87 -13.35 -6.85
CA PRO A 176 -2.79 -14.39 -6.37
C PRO A 176 -2.63 -14.68 -4.87
N GLY A 177 -1.48 -14.33 -4.27
CA GLY A 177 -1.11 -14.75 -2.92
C GLY A 177 -0.23 -16.00 -2.96
N THR A 178 0.49 -16.25 -1.86
CA THR A 178 1.38 -17.42 -1.73
C THR A 178 0.82 -18.47 -0.78
N VAL A 179 -0.03 -18.06 0.17
CA VAL A 179 -0.73 -18.93 1.12
C VAL A 179 -2.08 -18.33 1.48
N SER A 180 -3.00 -19.15 1.99
CA SER A 180 -4.37 -18.74 2.33
C SER A 180 -4.77 -19.28 3.71
N THR A 181 -5.52 -18.49 4.47
CA THR A 181 -6.13 -18.96 5.73
C THR A 181 -7.42 -19.75 5.50
N LYS A 182 -7.88 -19.82 4.24
CA LYS A 182 -9.14 -20.45 3.83
C LYS A 182 -10.36 -19.89 4.58
N ASP A 183 -10.34 -18.62 4.97
CA ASP A 183 -11.41 -17.96 5.76
C ASP A 183 -12.73 -17.75 4.98
N TYR A 184 -12.68 -17.91 3.67
CA TYR A 184 -13.87 -18.00 2.82
C TYR A 184 -14.70 -19.27 3.10
N VAL A 185 -14.09 -20.36 3.59
CA VAL A 185 -14.80 -21.58 3.99
C VAL A 185 -15.58 -21.31 5.27
N LYS A 186 -16.91 -21.38 5.19
CA LYS A 186 -17.82 -21.00 6.29
C LYS A 186 -17.52 -21.74 7.60
N ASP A 187 -17.22 -23.03 7.52
CA ASP A 187 -16.95 -23.87 8.69
C ASP A 187 -15.63 -23.51 9.39
N TYR A 188 -14.74 -22.79 8.71
CA TYR A 188 -13.46 -22.32 9.26
C TYR A 188 -13.57 -20.96 9.95
N ARG A 189 -14.73 -20.28 9.86
CA ARG A 189 -14.95 -18.93 10.43
C ARG A 189 -15.13 -18.98 11.94
N ASN A 190 -14.02 -19.26 12.62
CA ASN A 190 -13.85 -19.24 14.06
C ASN A 190 -12.56 -18.48 14.37
N VAL A 191 -12.59 -17.60 15.37
CA VAL A 191 -11.45 -16.71 15.69
C VAL A 191 -10.19 -17.49 16.07
N GLU A 192 -10.31 -18.56 16.83
CA GLU A 192 -9.16 -19.37 17.26
C GLU A 192 -8.60 -20.15 16.07
N PHE A 193 -9.47 -20.78 15.28
CA PHE A 193 -9.08 -21.49 14.07
C PHE A 193 -8.33 -20.57 13.09
N LEU A 194 -8.89 -19.42 12.75
CA LEU A 194 -8.27 -18.47 11.82
C LEU A 194 -7.00 -17.81 12.39
N THR A 195 -6.91 -17.69 13.72
CA THR A 195 -5.64 -17.30 14.36
C THR A 195 -4.57 -18.35 14.10
N THR A 196 -4.87 -19.63 14.35
CA THR A 196 -3.94 -20.74 14.14
C THR A 196 -3.55 -20.87 12.67
N ALA A 197 -4.53 -20.90 11.77
CA ALA A 197 -4.30 -20.99 10.32
C ALA A 197 -3.38 -19.86 9.82
N ALA A 198 -3.63 -18.61 10.23
CA ALA A 198 -2.78 -17.47 9.84
C ALA A 198 -1.35 -17.58 10.39
N LEU A 199 -1.14 -18.20 11.54
CA LEU A 199 0.19 -18.40 12.12
C LEU A 199 0.93 -19.59 11.49
N GLU A 200 0.22 -20.65 11.11
CA GLU A 200 0.78 -21.84 10.47
C GLU A 200 1.30 -21.53 9.06
N VAL A 201 0.57 -20.72 8.29
CA VAL A 201 0.99 -20.33 6.93
C VAL A 201 1.96 -19.16 6.91
N ALA A 202 2.25 -18.53 8.05
CA ALA A 202 3.10 -17.34 8.08
C ALA A 202 4.59 -17.66 7.90
N GLY A 203 5.20 -17.05 6.88
CA GLY A 203 6.62 -17.17 6.58
C GLY A 203 7.22 -15.85 6.06
N PRO A 204 8.56 -15.70 6.08
CA PRO A 204 9.23 -14.56 5.45
C PRO A 204 9.00 -14.61 3.93
N GLY A 205 8.56 -13.50 3.33
CA GLY A 205 8.25 -13.47 1.89
C GLY A 205 6.81 -13.85 1.55
N GLU A 206 6.01 -14.31 2.52
CA GLU A 206 4.64 -14.73 2.27
C GLU A 206 3.70 -13.54 2.02
N VAL A 207 2.79 -13.73 1.07
CA VAL A 207 1.62 -12.90 0.79
C VAL A 207 0.38 -13.69 1.21
N ILE A 208 -0.09 -13.45 2.44
CA ILE A 208 -1.22 -14.19 3.02
C ILE A 208 -2.54 -13.64 2.48
N LEU A 209 -3.35 -14.51 1.86
CA LEU A 209 -4.71 -14.24 1.43
C LEU A 209 -5.70 -14.42 2.59
N MET A 210 -6.51 -13.38 2.82
CA MET A 210 -7.58 -13.31 3.80
C MET A 210 -8.69 -12.37 3.29
N HIS A 211 -9.83 -12.31 3.97
CA HIS A 211 -10.97 -11.45 3.62
C HIS A 211 -11.37 -10.57 4.80
N GLU A 212 -11.40 -9.25 4.61
CA GLU A 212 -11.86 -8.33 5.67
C GLU A 212 -13.40 -8.25 5.78
N THR A 213 -14.12 -8.89 4.87
CA THR A 213 -15.57 -9.12 4.96
C THR A 213 -15.91 -10.17 6.03
N VAL A 214 -14.96 -11.07 6.35
CA VAL A 214 -15.09 -12.08 7.40
C VAL A 214 -14.75 -11.46 8.76
N LYS A 215 -15.74 -11.40 9.64
CA LYS A 215 -15.60 -10.77 10.97
C LYS A 215 -14.55 -11.49 11.83
N GLU A 216 -14.51 -12.81 11.77
CA GLU A 216 -13.62 -13.66 12.55
C GLU A 216 -12.16 -13.47 12.15
N THR A 217 -11.89 -13.23 10.86
CA THR A 217 -10.58 -12.82 10.35
C THR A 217 -10.13 -11.50 10.98
N VAL A 218 -11.00 -10.49 10.99
CA VAL A 218 -10.66 -9.19 11.60
C VAL A 218 -10.46 -9.30 13.12
N ASP A 219 -11.22 -10.18 13.76
CA ASP A 219 -11.14 -10.44 15.21
C ASP A 219 -9.90 -11.24 15.62
N SER A 220 -9.33 -12.07 14.74
CA SER A 220 -8.10 -12.83 14.99
C SER A 220 -6.83 -11.97 14.91
N MET A 221 -6.87 -10.89 14.11
CA MET A 221 -5.69 -10.05 13.82
C MET A 221 -4.91 -9.53 15.02
N PRO A 222 -5.51 -9.11 16.15
CA PRO A 222 -4.73 -8.69 17.32
C PRO A 222 -3.77 -9.78 17.83
N LYS A 223 -4.20 -11.05 17.82
CA LYS A 223 -3.37 -12.18 18.28
C LYS A 223 -2.33 -12.59 17.23
N VAL A 224 -2.71 -12.60 15.95
CA VAL A 224 -1.80 -12.86 14.83
C VAL A 224 -0.66 -11.84 14.82
N LEU A 225 -1.00 -10.54 14.79
CA LEU A 225 -0.02 -9.45 14.75
C LEU A 225 0.91 -9.47 15.97
N ALA A 226 0.35 -9.63 17.18
CA ALA A 226 1.16 -9.70 18.40
C ALA A 226 2.15 -10.87 18.39
N THR A 227 1.75 -12.02 17.83
CA THR A 227 2.57 -13.23 17.82
C THR A 227 3.68 -13.12 16.78
N LEU A 228 3.34 -12.74 15.54
CA LEU A 228 4.34 -12.58 14.48
C LEU A 228 5.33 -11.44 14.78
N GLN A 229 4.87 -10.33 15.39
CA GLN A 229 5.78 -9.26 15.81
C GLN A 229 6.80 -9.74 16.86
N LYS A 230 6.38 -10.58 17.82
CA LYS A 230 7.31 -11.21 18.79
C LYS A 230 8.32 -12.14 18.12
N GLN A 231 7.95 -12.75 17.00
CA GLN A 231 8.82 -13.60 16.18
C GLN A 231 9.70 -12.79 15.20
N GLY A 232 9.69 -11.46 15.31
CA GLY A 232 10.55 -10.55 14.52
C GLY A 232 10.03 -10.21 13.13
N TYR A 233 8.75 -10.45 12.83
CA TYR A 233 8.19 -10.11 11.53
C TYR A 233 7.89 -8.62 11.38
N PHE A 234 8.10 -8.11 10.16
CA PHE A 234 7.70 -6.79 9.71
C PHE A 234 6.51 -6.91 8.74
N PHE A 235 5.38 -6.29 9.08
CA PHE A 235 4.19 -6.28 8.24
C PHE A 235 4.30 -5.15 7.21
N VAL A 236 4.46 -5.53 5.95
CA VAL A 236 4.69 -4.62 4.83
C VAL A 236 3.56 -4.71 3.81
N THR A 237 3.47 -3.74 2.90
CA THR A 237 2.60 -3.87 1.74
C THR A 237 3.24 -4.80 0.71
N VAL A 238 2.47 -5.31 -0.25
CA VAL A 238 2.98 -6.23 -1.28
C VAL A 238 4.06 -5.54 -2.13
N SER A 239 3.85 -4.28 -2.54
CA SER A 239 4.88 -3.55 -3.29
C SER A 239 6.18 -3.37 -2.51
N LYS A 240 6.12 -3.25 -1.17
CA LYS A 240 7.33 -3.16 -0.34
C LYS A 240 8.01 -4.52 -0.19
N LEU A 241 7.24 -5.61 -0.14
CA LEU A 241 7.77 -6.97 -0.12
C LEU A 241 8.54 -7.30 -1.41
N LEU A 242 8.01 -6.88 -2.57
CA LEU A 242 8.58 -7.12 -3.90
C LEU A 242 9.65 -6.09 -4.32
N GLU A 243 10.03 -5.17 -3.43
CA GLU A 243 11.00 -4.12 -3.74
C GLU A 243 12.34 -4.73 -4.22
N GLY A 244 12.87 -4.22 -5.32
CA GLY A 244 14.11 -4.72 -5.93
C GLY A 244 13.91 -5.76 -7.03
N GLN A 245 12.73 -6.39 -7.10
CA GLN A 245 12.39 -7.29 -8.20
C GLN A 245 12.04 -6.52 -9.48
N LYS A 246 12.29 -7.12 -10.65
CA LYS A 246 11.82 -6.60 -11.93
C LYS A 246 10.39 -7.08 -12.15
N LEU A 247 9.43 -6.18 -11.98
CA LEU A 247 8.00 -6.48 -12.11
C LEU A 247 7.51 -6.13 -13.52
N VAL A 248 6.87 -7.10 -14.18
CA VAL A 248 6.34 -6.95 -15.55
C VAL A 248 4.81 -6.98 -15.52
N PRO A 249 4.13 -5.95 -16.05
CA PRO A 249 2.67 -5.95 -16.14
C PRO A 249 2.11 -7.19 -16.86
N GLY A 250 1.02 -7.73 -16.34
CA GLY A 250 0.39 -8.98 -16.82
C GLY A 250 0.89 -10.24 -16.13
N GLU A 251 2.10 -10.23 -15.55
CA GLU A 251 2.66 -11.38 -14.85
C GLU A 251 2.22 -11.45 -13.39
N SER A 252 2.30 -12.66 -12.82
CA SER A 252 1.94 -12.98 -11.44
C SER A 252 3.14 -12.95 -10.50
N TYR A 253 2.96 -12.43 -9.28
CA TYR A 253 3.99 -12.37 -8.26
C TYR A 253 3.44 -12.69 -6.86
N PRO A 254 4.26 -13.23 -5.94
CA PRO A 254 5.60 -13.78 -6.18
C PRO A 254 5.57 -14.94 -7.20
N GLN A 255 6.64 -15.09 -7.97
CA GLN A 255 6.79 -16.23 -8.87
C GLN A 255 7.02 -17.46 -7.99
N ARG A 256 6.08 -18.40 -7.95
CA ARG A 256 6.30 -19.71 -7.32
C ARG A 256 7.19 -20.55 -8.24
N SER A 257 8.10 -21.33 -7.66
CA SER A 257 8.82 -22.33 -8.44
C SER A 257 7.82 -23.33 -9.02
N VAL A 258 8.08 -23.82 -10.24
CA VAL A 258 7.25 -24.85 -10.89
C VAL A 258 7.13 -26.13 -10.05
N ASP A 259 8.02 -26.34 -9.08
CA ASP A 259 8.04 -27.49 -8.19
C ASP A 259 7.12 -27.33 -6.95
N GLU A 260 6.55 -26.13 -6.71
CA GLU A 260 5.66 -25.82 -5.58
C GLU A 260 4.20 -25.59 -6.02
N VAL A 261 3.89 -25.82 -7.30
CA VAL A 261 2.53 -25.73 -7.82
C VAL A 261 1.79 -27.02 -7.46
N ASP A 262 1.13 -27.03 -6.31
CA ASP A 262 0.04 -27.97 -6.05
C ASP A 262 -1.15 -27.54 -6.91
N ASP A 263 -1.34 -28.21 -8.05
CA ASP A 263 -2.26 -27.88 -9.15
C ASP A 263 -3.77 -27.85 -8.79
N GLY A 264 -4.14 -27.71 -7.51
CA GLY A 264 -5.52 -27.88 -7.05
C GLY A 264 -6.04 -26.92 -5.97
N ASP A 265 -5.22 -26.09 -5.34
CA ASP A 265 -5.70 -25.20 -4.27
C ASP A 265 -6.21 -23.87 -4.87
N GLU A 266 -7.49 -23.85 -5.25
CA GLU A 266 -8.25 -22.61 -5.50
C GLU A 266 -8.14 -21.71 -4.25
N LEU A 267 -7.26 -20.70 -4.32
CA LEU A 267 -6.81 -19.93 -3.14
C LEU A 267 -7.91 -19.04 -2.54
N SER A 268 -8.99 -18.82 -3.27
CA SER A 268 -10.18 -18.07 -2.87
C SER A 268 -11.39 -18.79 -3.45
N GLY A 269 -12.36 -19.17 -2.61
CA GLY A 269 -13.49 -20.03 -2.97
C GLY A 269 -14.45 -19.49 -4.04
N PRO A 270 -15.62 -20.12 -4.21
CA PRO A 270 -16.41 -20.01 -5.45
C PRO A 270 -16.84 -18.58 -5.73
N GLY A 271 -16.63 -18.15 -6.97
CA GLY A 271 -17.10 -16.86 -7.49
C GLY A 271 -18.61 -16.90 -7.70
N GLY A 272 -19.30 -15.95 -7.08
CA GLY A 272 -20.75 -15.82 -7.14
C GLY A 272 -21.26 -14.99 -5.97
N GLU A 273 -22.02 -13.93 -6.30
CA GLU A 273 -22.62 -12.91 -5.43
C GLU A 273 -22.26 -12.95 -3.93
N VAL A 274 -21.34 -12.05 -3.52
CA VAL A 274 -21.13 -11.61 -2.13
C VAL A 274 -22.12 -10.52 -1.70
#